data_AF-A0A438HJH6-F1
#
_entry.id   AF-A0A438HJH6-F1
#
_cell.length_a   1.000
_cell.length_b   1.000
_cell.length_c   1.000
_cell.angle_alpha   90.00
_cell.angle_beta   90.00
_cell.angle_gamma   90.00
#
_symmetry.space_group_name_H-M   'P 1'
#
loop_
_entity.id
_entity.type
_entity.pdbx_description
1 polymer ?
#
loop_
_entity_poly.entity_id
_entity_poly.type
_entity_poly.pdbx_seq_one_letter_code
_entity_poly.pdbx_strand_id
1 'polypeptide(L)'
;MKDEMDSLLGNQTWELTELLVGKKALHNKWVYRIKNEHDGSKRYKGRLVVKGFQQKEGIDYIEIFSPIVKMSTIRLVLGMVVAKNLHLE
;
A
#
# COMPACT_ATOMS: atom_id res chain seq x y z
N MET A 1 15.39 6.37 -6.42
CA MET A 1 15.47 5.57 -5.18
C MET A 1 15.31 6.47 -3.96
N LYS A 2 16.04 7.60 -3.90
CA LYS A 2 15.77 8.68 -2.94
C LYS A 2 14.33 9.17 -3.00
N ASP A 3 13.83 9.54 -4.18
CA ASP A 3 12.45 10.05 -4.33
C ASP A 3 11.35 9.11 -3.77
N GLU A 4 11.51 7.79 -3.91
CA GLU A 4 10.55 6.83 -3.36
C GLU A 4 10.70 6.74 -1.82
N MET A 5 11.93 6.79 -1.29
CA MET A 5 12.15 6.84 0.16
C MET A 5 11.63 8.13 0.77
N ASP A 6 11.85 9.26 0.11
CA ASP A 6 11.36 10.56 0.54
C ASP A 6 9.83 10.59 0.52
N SER A 7 9.21 9.98 -0.50
CA SER A 7 7.75 9.80 -0.54
C SER A 7 7.23 8.91 0.58
N LEU A 8 7.92 7.80 0.89
CA LEU A 8 7.54 6.91 1.98
C LEU A 8 7.69 7.59 3.35
N LEU A 9 8.75 8.39 3.54
CA LEU A 9 8.95 9.24 4.74
C LEU A 9 7.83 10.27 4.88
N GLY A 10 7.48 10.97 3.79
CA GLY A 10 6.41 11.97 3.78
C GLY A 10 5.02 11.40 4.07
N ASN A 11 4.74 10.16 3.65
CA ASN A 11 3.46 9.50 3.90
C ASN A 11 3.34 8.92 5.33
N GLN A 12 4.44 8.84 6.09
CA GLN A 12 4.48 8.25 7.44
C GLN A 12 3.85 6.86 7.54
N THR A 13 3.93 6.07 6.45
CA THR A 13 3.29 4.74 6.36
C THR A 13 4.16 3.61 6.89
N TRP A 14 5.40 3.89 7.32
CA TRP A 14 6.36 2.89 7.78
C TRP A 14 7.33 3.51 8.79
N GLU A 15 7.88 2.65 9.64
CA GLU A 15 8.95 2.99 10.57
C GLU A 15 10.06 1.96 10.44
N LEU A 16 11.32 2.41 10.43
CA LEU A 16 12.45 1.51 10.51
C LEU A 16 12.60 1.05 11.96
N THR A 17 12.42 -0.25 12.20
CA THR A 17 12.53 -0.83 13.54
C THR A 17 13.57 -1.95 13.58
N GLU A 18 14.11 -2.21 14.76
CA GLU A 18 15.01 -3.34 14.98
C GLU A 18 14.23 -4.66 14.98
N LEU A 19 14.89 -5.73 14.55
CA LEU A 19 14.27 -7.05 14.57
C LEU A 19 14.10 -7.53 16.01
N LEU A 20 12.84 -7.68 16.44
CA LEU A 20 12.51 -8.22 17.76
C LEU A 20 13.14 -9.60 18.00
N VAL A 21 13.58 -9.83 19.24
CA VAL A 21 14.20 -11.10 19.65
C VAL A 21 13.23 -12.27 19.40
N GLY A 22 13.70 -13.29 18.69
CA GLY A 22 12.91 -14.48 18.33
C GLY A 22 12.02 -14.31 17.09
N LYS A 23 11.98 -13.13 16.46
CA LYS A 23 11.35 -12.93 15.14
C LYS A 23 12.37 -13.15 14.03
N LYS A 24 11.88 -13.58 12.87
CA LYS A 24 12.70 -13.78 11.66
C LYS A 24 12.40 -12.66 10.67
N ALA A 25 13.43 -11.96 10.22
CA ALA A 25 13.29 -11.00 9.14
C ALA A 25 12.82 -11.73 7.86
N LEU A 26 11.75 -11.21 7.25
CA LEU A 26 11.29 -11.71 5.96
C LEU A 26 12.18 -11.15 4.86
N HIS A 27 12.55 -12.01 3.91
CA HIS A 27 13.30 -11.53 2.76
C HIS A 27 12.41 -10.59 1.94
N ASN A 28 12.96 -9.46 1.54
CA ASN A 28 12.32 -8.51 0.67
C ASN A 28 13.13 -8.32 -0.61
N LYS A 29 12.48 -7.77 -1.63
CA LYS A 29 13.12 -7.40 -2.89
C LYS A 29 12.50 -6.12 -3.41
N TRP A 30 13.33 -5.28 -4.02
CA TRP A 30 12.87 -4.15 -4.80
C TRP A 30 12.36 -4.61 -6.17
N VAL A 31 11.13 -4.24 -6.48
CA VAL A 31 10.51 -4.42 -7.79
C VAL A 31 10.41 -3.06 -8.45
N TYR A 32 10.98 -2.95 -9.64
CA TYR A 32 10.94 -1.74 -10.44
C TYR A 32 10.02 -1.93 -11.64
N ARG A 33 9.18 -0.94 -11.91
CA ARG A 33 8.32 -0.91 -13.09
C ARG A 33 8.32 0.49 -13.69
N ILE A 34 8.56 0.56 -15.00
CA ILE A 34 8.34 1.78 -15.77
C ILE A 34 6.86 1.81 -16.17
N LYS A 35 6.17 2.90 -15.85
CA LYS A 35 4.82 3.20 -16.34
C LYS A 35 4.91 4.31 -17.37
N ASN A 36 4.30 4.08 -18.52
CA ASN A 36 4.05 5.14 -19.48
C ASN A 36 2.73 5.80 -19.06
N GLU A 37 2.79 7.10 -18.81
CA GLU A 37 1.61 7.91 -18.51
C GLU A 37 0.92 8.31 -19.83
N HIS A 38 -0.34 8.75 -19.74
CA HIS A 38 -1.14 9.11 -20.92
C HIS A 38 -0.58 10.32 -21.70
N ASP A 39 0.21 11.17 -21.03
CA ASP A 39 0.89 12.33 -21.61
C ASP A 39 2.21 11.98 -22.33
N GLY A 40 2.58 10.70 -22.36
CA GLY A 40 3.84 10.22 -22.94
C GLY A 40 5.03 10.30 -21.98
N SER A 41 4.86 10.81 -20.76
CA SER A 41 5.90 10.82 -19.74
C SER A 41 6.14 9.41 -19.18
N LYS A 42 7.37 9.16 -18.71
CA LYS A 42 7.75 7.89 -18.09
C LYS A 42 7.85 8.06 -16.58
N ARG A 43 6.99 7.37 -15.86
CA ARG A 43 7.05 7.28 -14.40
C ARG A 43 7.76 6.01 -13.98
N TYR A 44 8.86 6.18 -13.25
CA TYR A 44 9.59 5.07 -12.64
C TYR A 44 8.96 4.77 -11.28
N LYS A 45 8.39 3.58 -11.11
CA LYS A 45 7.77 3.16 -9.84
C LYS A 45 8.63 2.08 -9.18
N GLY A 46 9.13 2.37 -7.98
CA GLY A 46 9.76 1.39 -7.10
C GLY A 46 8.74 0.80 -6.13
N ARG A 47 8.88 -0.47 -5.76
CA ARG A 47 8.14 -1.06 -4.64
C ARG A 47 9.05 -2.00 -3.87
N LEU A 48 9.06 -1.90 -2.54
CA LEU A 48 9.63 -2.93 -1.69
C LEU A 48 8.58 -4.00 -1.47
N VAL A 49 8.86 -5.23 -1.89
CA VAL A 49 7.92 -6.35 -1.81
C VAL A 49 8.55 -7.46 -0.99
N VAL A 50 7.80 -7.93 0.01
CA VAL A 50 8.18 -9.09 0.80
C VAL A 50 7.99 -10.36 -0.03
N LYS A 51 8.85 -11.35 0.18
CA LYS A 51 8.74 -12.66 -0.42
C LYS A 51 7.56 -13.42 0.21
N GLY A 52 6.36 -13.22 -0.33
CA GLY A 52 5.09 -13.61 0.30
C GLY A 52 4.96 -15.09 0.71
N PHE A 53 5.65 -16.03 0.04
CA PHE A 53 5.63 -17.44 0.45
C PHE A 53 6.30 -17.72 1.80
N GLN A 54 7.07 -16.78 2.34
CA GLN A 54 7.67 -16.87 3.67
C GLN A 54 6.76 -16.32 4.76
N GLN A 55 5.63 -15.72 4.39
CA GLN A 55 4.67 -15.14 5.34
C GLN A 55 3.77 -16.22 5.92
N LYS A 56 3.47 -16.10 7.22
CA LYS A 56 2.54 -16.97 7.96
C LYS A 56 1.28 -16.23 8.39
N GLU A 57 0.13 -16.89 8.20
CA GLU A 57 -1.15 -16.40 8.70
C GLU A 57 -1.12 -16.20 10.21
N GLY A 58 -1.74 -15.12 10.68
CA GLY A 58 -1.77 -14.81 12.11
C GLY A 58 -0.43 -14.35 12.71
N ILE A 59 0.62 -14.19 11.89
CA ILE A 59 1.94 -13.69 12.33
C ILE A 59 2.39 -12.50 11.48
N ASP A 60 2.32 -12.62 10.14
CA ASP A 60 2.95 -11.67 9.22
C ASP A 60 1.96 -10.79 8.42
N TYR A 61 0.67 -11.14 8.37
CA TYR A 61 -0.33 -10.41 7.58
C TYR A 61 -1.69 -10.19 8.26
N ILE A 62 -1.73 -10.25 9.60
CA ILE A 62 -2.91 -9.81 10.37
C ILE A 62 -2.97 -8.30 10.60
N GLU A 63 -1.80 -7.63 10.67
CA GLU A 63 -1.72 -6.21 11.06
C GLU A 63 -1.64 -5.25 9.86
N ILE A 64 -1.20 -5.72 8.68
CA ILE A 64 -0.98 -4.87 7.50
C ILE A 64 -2.12 -5.06 6.49
N PHE A 65 -3.26 -4.41 6.74
CA PHE A 65 -4.28 -4.24 5.71
C PHE A 65 -3.90 -3.10 4.78
N SER A 66 -3.66 -3.39 3.50
CA SER A 66 -3.64 -2.33 2.49
C SER A 66 -5.06 -1.78 2.36
N PRO A 67 -5.28 -0.47 2.49
CA PRO A 67 -6.60 0.12 2.30
C PRO A 67 -6.98 0.03 0.82
N ILE A 68 -7.61 -1.09 0.44
CA ILE A 68 -8.15 -1.29 -0.89
C ILE A 68 -9.61 -0.86 -0.86
N VAL A 69 -9.90 0.29 -1.43
CA VAL A 69 -11.28 0.72 -1.65
C VAL A 69 -11.92 -0.22 -2.67
N LYS A 70 -12.93 -0.96 -2.24
CA LYS A 70 -13.73 -1.82 -3.14
C LYS A 70 -14.77 -0.97 -3.85
N MET A 71 -14.97 -1.22 -5.14
CA MET A 71 -16.02 -0.53 -5.92
C MET A 71 -17.42 -0.76 -5.35
N SER A 72 -17.65 -1.88 -4.65
CA SER A 72 -18.89 -2.10 -3.89
C SER A 72 -19.05 -1.11 -2.73
N THR A 73 -17.97 -0.81 -1.99
CA THR A 73 -17.98 0.17 -0.91
C THR A 73 -18.26 1.58 -1.44
N ILE A 74 -17.63 1.98 -2.55
CA ILE A 74 -17.91 3.28 -3.20
C ILE A 74 -19.38 3.38 -3.58
N ARG A 75 -19.93 2.35 -4.26
CA ARG A 75 -21.33 2.33 -4.67
C ARG A 75 -22.29 2.37 -3.48
N LEU A 76 -21.96 1.68 -2.39
CA LEU A 76 -22.76 1.72 -1.16
C LEU A 76 -22.78 3.13 -0.57
N VAL A 77 -21.62 3.79 -0.45
CA VAL A 77 -21.52 5.16 0.07
C VAL A 77 -22.32 6.13 -0.80
N LEU A 78 -22.14 6.09 -2.12
CA LEU A 78 -22.92 6.93 -3.05
C LEU A 78 -24.42 6.65 -2.95
N GLY A 79 -24.83 5.38 -2.83
CA GLY A 79 -26.22 5.01 -2.63
C GLY A 79 -26.80 5.57 -1.33
N MET A 80 -26.05 5.55 -0.23
CA MET A 80 -26.46 6.14 1.04
C MET A 80 -26.58 7.67 0.96
N VAL A 81 -25.66 8.32 0.26
CA VAL A 81 -25.69 9.78 0.05
C VAL A 81 -26.99 10.17 -0.66
N VAL A 82 -27.34 9.49 -1.75
CA VAL A 82 -28.58 9.73 -2.48
C VAL A 82 -29.82 9.41 -1.63
N ALA A 83 -29.84 8.25 -0.96
CA ALA A 83 -30.98 7.82 -0.17
C ALA A 83 -31.27 8.72 1.04
N LYS A 84 -30.23 9.39 1.58
CA LYS A 84 -30.34 10.29 2.73
C LYS A 84 -30.31 11.77 2.34
N ASN A 85 -30.29 12.09 1.03
CA ASN A 85 -30.17 13.45 0.51
C ASN A 85 -28.98 14.22 1.13
N LEU A 86 -27.84 13.56 1.25
CA LEU A 86 -26.60 14.11 1.79
C LEU A 86 -25.73 14.69 0.67
N HIS A 87 -24.77 15.53 1.03
CA HIS A 87 -23.73 16.02 0.14
C HIS A 87 -22.40 15.34 0.46
N LEU A 88 -21.63 14.95 -0.56
CA LEU A 88 -20.31 14.34 -0.42
C LEU A 88 -19.28 15.31 -1.03
N GLU A 89 -18.36 15.83 -0.22
CA GLU A 89 -17.20 16.64 -0.66
C GLU A 89 -15.91 15.80 -0.72
#